data_AF-A0AAN7KJS4-F1
#
_entry.id   AF-A0AAN7KJS4-F1
#
_cell.length_a   1.000
_cell.length_b   1.000
_cell.length_c   1.000
_cell.angle_alpha   90.00
_cell.angle_beta   90.00
_cell.angle_gamma   90.00
#
_symmetry.space_group_name_H-M   'P 1'
#
loop_
_entity.id
_entity.type
_entity.pdbx_description
1 polymer ?
#
loop_
_entity_poly.entity_id
_entity_poly.type
_entity_poly.pdbx_seq_one_letter_code
_entity_poly.pdbx_strand_id
1 'polypeptide(L)'
;MFDVRMQAKILNDVDVSYGGENGFNQAIELSAEILINVKFIHEKKLIGMYFEEINRYTGKWTFGVMIHSKVLEMGAIEIVVWENQDINCHTLKNSSTCEVVINHLNKIGR
;
A
#
# COMPACT_ATOMS: atom_id res chain seq x y z
N MET A 1 -10.22 -12.76 32.30
CA MET A 1 -8.94 -12.41 31.66
C MET A 1 -9.23 -12.02 30.22
N PHE A 2 -8.73 -10.87 29.76
CA PHE A 2 -8.96 -10.38 28.40
C PHE A 2 -8.08 -11.13 27.39
N ASP A 3 -8.57 -11.37 26.17
CA ASP A 3 -7.84 -12.12 25.14
C ASP A 3 -6.66 -11.28 24.62
N VAL A 4 -5.45 -11.84 24.67
CA VAL A 4 -4.21 -11.19 24.23
C VAL A 4 -4.28 -10.76 22.75
N ARG A 5 -5.01 -11.50 21.91
CA ARG A 5 -5.20 -11.18 20.49
C ARG A 5 -6.09 -9.96 20.29
N MET A 6 -7.00 -9.69 21.23
CA MET A 6 -7.81 -8.46 21.22
C MET A 6 -7.04 -7.29 21.80
N GLN A 7 -6.20 -7.54 22.82
CA GLN A 7 -5.36 -6.50 23.42
C GLN A 7 -4.42 -5.86 22.39
N ALA A 8 -3.85 -6.66 21.48
CA ALA A 8 -3.01 -6.16 20.39
C ALA A 8 -3.74 -5.28 19.36
N LYS A 9 -5.08 -5.24 19.39
CA LYS A 9 -5.92 -4.45 18.48
C LYS A 9 -6.49 -3.18 19.10
N ILE A 10 -6.23 -2.92 20.38
CA ILE A 10 -6.67 -1.68 21.04
C ILE A 10 -5.77 -0.54 20.55
N LEU A 11 -6.38 0.46 19.90
CA LEU A 11 -5.66 1.62 19.38
C LEU A 11 -5.56 2.76 20.39
N ASN A 12 -6.62 2.98 21.16
CA ASN A 12 -6.68 4.05 22.15
C ASN A 12 -7.70 3.71 23.24
N ASP A 13 -7.55 4.35 24.39
CA ASP A 13 -8.54 4.39 25.47
C ASP A 13 -9.12 5.80 25.57
N VAL A 14 -10.43 5.92 25.75
CA VAL A 14 -11.14 7.19 25.69
C VAL A 14 -12.15 7.29 26.83
N ASP A 15 -11.98 8.31 27.66
CA ASP A 15 -12.93 8.65 28.71
C ASP A 15 -14.11 9.44 28.14
N VAL A 16 -15.33 9.00 28.46
CA VAL A 16 -16.58 9.67 28.05
C VAL A 16 -17.40 10.08 29.27
N SER A 17 -18.08 11.22 29.16
CA SER A 17 -18.82 11.82 30.28
C SER A 17 -20.20 11.18 30.50
N TYR A 18 -20.73 10.49 29.49
CA TYR A 18 -22.05 9.86 29.51
C TYR A 18 -21.98 8.41 29.04
N GLY A 19 -22.93 7.59 29.50
CA GLY A 19 -23.14 6.23 29.00
C GLY A 19 -24.14 6.17 27.84
N GLY A 20 -24.28 4.99 27.24
CA GLY A 20 -25.23 4.75 26.15
C GLY A 20 -24.84 5.42 24.83
N GLU A 21 -25.83 5.75 23.99
CA GLU A 21 -25.61 6.29 22.64
C GLU A 21 -24.88 7.64 22.65
N ASN A 22 -25.17 8.50 23.62
CA ASN A 22 -24.52 9.81 23.75
C ASN A 22 -23.02 9.67 24.05
N GLY A 23 -22.66 8.74 24.95
CA GLY A 23 -21.25 8.41 25.22
C GLY A 23 -20.56 7.81 24.01
N PHE A 24 -21.25 6.92 23.28
CA PHE A 24 -20.72 6.32 22.06
C PHE A 24 -20.42 7.36 20.97
N ASN A 25 -21.31 8.32 20.76
CA ASN A 25 -21.06 9.43 19.82
C ASN A 25 -19.86 10.29 20.24
N GLN A 26 -19.73 10.59 21.54
CA GLN A 26 -18.57 11.32 22.07
C GLN A 26 -17.27 10.53 21.86
N ALA A 27 -17.27 9.22 22.10
CA ALA A 27 -16.11 8.36 21.86
C ALA A 27 -15.69 8.36 20.38
N ILE A 28 -16.65 8.39 19.45
CA ILE A 28 -16.37 8.49 18.01
C ILE A 28 -15.68 9.80 17.67
N GLU A 29 -16.20 10.93 18.17
CA GLU A 29 -15.60 12.25 17.93
C GLU A 29 -14.18 12.34 18.47
N LEU A 30 -13.96 11.86 19.71
CA LEU A 30 -12.63 11.84 20.34
C LEU A 30 -11.65 10.88 19.65
N SER A 31 -12.15 9.78 19.06
CA SER A 31 -11.31 8.79 18.36
C SER A 31 -11.05 9.15 16.90
N ALA A 32 -11.75 10.13 16.33
CA ALA A 32 -11.73 10.43 14.89
C ALA A 32 -10.30 10.72 14.39
N GLU A 33 -9.52 11.49 15.13
CA GLU A 33 -8.13 11.83 14.76
C GLU A 33 -7.23 10.57 14.66
N ILE A 34 -7.34 9.67 15.63
CA ILE A 34 -6.56 8.43 15.67
C ILE A 34 -6.98 7.50 14.53
N LEU A 35 -8.29 7.40 14.27
CA LEU A 35 -8.85 6.59 13.19
C LEU A 35 -8.40 7.07 11.80
N ILE A 36 -8.30 8.39 11.59
CA ILE A 36 -7.76 8.98 10.35
C ILE A 36 -6.30 8.54 10.12
N ASN A 37 -5.50 8.48 11.19
CA ASN A 37 -4.08 8.18 11.10
C ASN A 37 -3.74 6.68 10.89
N VAL A 38 -4.68 5.77 11.12
CA VAL A 38 -4.42 4.31 11.00
C VAL A 38 -3.94 3.92 9.61
N LYS A 39 -4.55 4.49 8.57
CA LYS A 39 -4.17 4.21 7.18
C LYS A 39 -2.72 4.64 6.92
N PHE A 40 -2.36 5.82 7.40
CA PHE A 40 -1.01 6.36 7.25
C PHE A 40 0.05 5.55 8.03
N ILE A 41 -0.28 5.07 9.23
CA ILE A 41 0.60 4.18 10.01
C ILE A 41 0.83 2.86 9.27
N HIS A 42 -0.23 2.30 8.67
CA HIS A 42 -0.12 1.07 7.88
C HIS A 42 0.73 1.27 6.62
N GLU A 43 0.52 2.36 5.89
CA GLU A 43 1.32 2.72 4.71
C GLU A 43 2.80 2.92 5.07
N LYS A 44 3.10 3.66 6.15
CA LYS A 44 4.47 3.84 6.64
C LYS A 44 5.13 2.50 6.99
N LYS A 45 4.39 1.58 7.60
CA LYS A 45 4.90 0.25 7.94
C LYS A 45 5.24 -0.57 6.69
N LEU A 46 4.36 -0.58 5.69
CA LEU A 46 4.59 -1.27 4.40
C LEU A 46 5.82 -0.72 3.67
N ILE A 47 5.93 0.61 3.59
CA ILE A 47 7.07 1.28 2.98
C ILE A 47 8.37 0.96 3.76
N GLY A 48 8.29 0.97 5.10
CA GLY A 48 9.41 0.59 5.97
C GLY A 48 9.92 -0.82 5.70
N MET A 49 9.02 -1.80 5.55
CA MET A 49 9.38 -3.19 5.21
C MET A 49 10.09 -3.27 3.85
N TYR A 50 9.61 -2.53 2.84
CA TYR A 50 10.27 -2.46 1.53
C TYR A 50 11.69 -1.90 1.62
N PHE A 51 11.90 -0.80 2.35
CA PHE A 51 13.22 -0.21 2.54
C PHE A 51 14.16 -1.08 3.37
N GLU A 52 13.62 -1.86 4.32
CA GLU A 52 14.41 -2.82 5.09
C GLU A 52 15.02 -3.91 4.21
N GLU A 53 14.28 -4.42 3.22
CA GLU A 53 14.79 -5.39 2.23
C GLU A 53 15.89 -4.78 1.33
N ILE A 54 15.76 -3.50 0.95
CA ILE A 54 16.83 -2.77 0.24
C ILE A 54 18.09 -2.68 1.10
N ASN A 55 17.94 -2.23 2.35
CA ASN A 55 19.06 -1.99 3.27
C ASN A 55 19.79 -3.27 3.68
N ARG A 56 19.09 -4.40 3.75
CA ARG A 56 19.66 -5.71 4.10
C ARG A 56 20.38 -6.40 2.94
N TYR A 57 20.32 -5.86 1.72
CA TYR A 57 20.88 -6.48 0.51
C TYR A 57 20.43 -7.93 0.30
N THR A 58 19.19 -8.26 0.66
CA THR A 58 18.62 -9.62 0.54
C THR A 58 18.38 -10.03 -0.91
N GLY A 59 18.36 -9.06 -1.84
CA GLY A 59 17.99 -9.25 -3.24
C GLY A 59 16.49 -9.42 -3.48
N LYS A 60 15.66 -9.33 -2.43
CA LYS A 60 14.20 -9.51 -2.50
C LYS A 60 13.46 -8.18 -2.73
N TRP A 61 13.93 -7.42 -3.70
CA TRP A 61 13.30 -6.17 -4.10
C TRP A 61 13.53 -5.93 -5.58
N THR A 62 12.61 -5.22 -6.22
CA THR A 62 12.66 -4.90 -7.65
C THR A 62 12.13 -3.50 -7.86
N PHE A 63 12.71 -2.76 -8.80
CA PHE A 63 12.28 -1.42 -9.15
C PHE A 63 11.99 -1.33 -10.66
N GLY A 64 11.12 -0.40 -11.03
CA GLY A 64 10.74 -0.14 -12.42
C GLY A 64 9.68 -1.11 -12.95
N VAL A 65 8.77 -0.58 -13.78
CA VAL A 65 7.58 -1.29 -14.26
C VAL A 65 7.93 -2.53 -15.09
N MET A 66 8.99 -2.48 -15.90
CA MET A 66 9.38 -3.60 -16.77
C MET A 66 9.81 -4.84 -15.98
N ILE A 67 10.64 -4.67 -14.95
CA ILE A 67 11.11 -5.78 -14.13
C ILE A 67 9.99 -6.23 -13.19
N HIS A 68 9.27 -5.26 -12.60
CA HIS A 68 8.14 -5.55 -11.72
C HIS A 68 7.05 -6.37 -12.43
N SER A 69 6.67 -6.06 -13.68
CA SER A 69 5.67 -6.81 -14.44
C SER A 69 6.06 -8.28 -14.63
N LYS A 70 7.33 -8.55 -14.97
CA LYS A 70 7.84 -9.92 -15.12
C LYS A 70 7.78 -10.71 -13.81
N VAL A 71 8.16 -10.07 -12.71
CA VAL A 71 8.19 -10.71 -11.38
C VAL A 71 6.76 -10.93 -10.85
N LEU A 72 5.84 -10.03 -11.22
CA LEU A 72 4.41 -10.16 -10.95
C LEU A 72 3.81 -11.33 -11.73
N GLU A 73 4.15 -11.50 -13.01
CA GLU A 73 3.76 -12.66 -13.83
C GLU A 73 4.28 -13.99 -13.26
N MET A 74 5.46 -13.96 -12.65
CA MET A 74 6.04 -15.12 -11.95
C MET A 74 5.39 -15.39 -10.58
N GLY A 75 4.52 -14.51 -10.09
CA GLY A 75 3.87 -14.64 -8.78
C GLY A 75 4.81 -14.44 -7.59
N ALA A 76 5.97 -13.80 -7.79
CA ALA A 76 7.02 -13.66 -6.79
C ALA A 76 6.98 -12.32 -6.03
N ILE A 77 5.84 -11.63 -6.05
CA ILE A 77 5.63 -10.33 -5.40
C ILE A 77 4.72 -10.47 -4.19
N GLU A 78 5.22 -10.04 -3.03
CA GLU A 78 4.45 -9.98 -1.78
C GLU A 78 3.91 -8.57 -1.50
N ILE A 79 4.69 -7.53 -1.81
CA ILE A 79 4.36 -6.13 -1.53
C ILE A 79 4.59 -5.28 -2.78
N VAL A 80 3.62 -4.44 -3.12
CA VAL A 80 3.71 -3.44 -4.18
C VAL A 80 3.69 -2.05 -3.55
N VAL A 81 4.70 -1.25 -3.84
CA VAL A 81 4.75 0.18 -3.47
C VAL A 81 4.53 1.00 -4.72
N TRP A 82 3.55 1.88 -4.70
CA TRP A 82 3.19 2.72 -5.84
C TRP A 82 3.11 4.19 -5.44
N GLU A 83 3.75 5.05 -6.22
CA GLU A 83 3.73 6.50 -6.05
C GLU A 83 3.28 7.14 -7.37
N ASN A 84 1.97 7.40 -7.47
CA ASN A 84 1.25 8.12 -8.54
C ASN A 84 2.01 8.24 -9.88
N GLN A 85 2.37 7.10 -10.48
CA GLN A 85 3.19 7.06 -11.69
C GLN A 85 2.32 7.33 -12.92
N ASP A 86 2.68 8.33 -13.72
CA ASP A 86 2.06 8.64 -15.02
C ASP A 86 2.60 7.76 -16.15
N ILE A 87 2.53 6.44 -15.95
CA ILE A 87 2.97 5.43 -16.92
C ILE A 87 1.76 4.87 -17.64
N ASN A 88 1.70 5.06 -18.95
CA ASN A 88 0.65 4.48 -19.80
C ASN A 88 1.13 3.16 -20.41
N CYS A 89 0.26 2.16 -20.40
CA CYS A 89 0.46 0.90 -21.11
C CYS A 89 -0.08 1.03 -22.54
N HIS A 90 0.82 0.98 -23.53
CA HIS A 90 0.49 1.05 -24.95
C HIS A 90 0.74 -0.28 -25.64
N THR A 91 -0.30 -0.84 -26.24
CA THR A 91 -0.18 -2.04 -27.09
C THR A 91 0.02 -1.60 -28.53
N LEU A 92 1.24 -1.76 -29.04
CA LEU A 92 1.60 -1.45 -30.41
C LEU A 92 1.49 -2.73 -31.25
N LYS A 93 0.75 -2.66 -32.36
CA LYS A 93 0.68 -3.74 -33.35
C LYS A 93 1.41 -3.31 -34.61
N ASN A 94 2.43 -4.07 -35.01
CA ASN A 94 3.11 -3.84 -36.28
C ASN A 94 2.18 -4.25 -37.43
N SER A 95 1.88 -3.32 -38.34
CA SER A 95 1.00 -3.55 -39.48
C SER A 95 1.55 -4.59 -40.46
N SER A 96 2.88 -4.68 -40.56
CA SER A 96 3.57 -5.52 -41.55
C SER A 96 3.85 -6.94 -41.05
N THR A 97 4.25 -7.08 -39.77
CA THR A 97 4.60 -8.38 -39.17
C THR A 97 3.47 -8.97 -38.31
N CYS A 98 2.37 -8.22 -38.09
CA CYS A 98 1.29 -8.54 -37.15
C CYS A 98 1.73 -8.73 -35.69
N GLU A 99 3.00 -8.48 -35.34
CA GLU A 99 3.51 -8.63 -33.99
C GLU A 99 2.92 -7.58 -33.04
N VAL A 100 2.65 -8.00 -31.81
CA VAL A 100 2.10 -7.16 -30.75
C VAL A 100 3.16 -6.94 -29.68
N VAL A 101 3.50 -5.68 -29.43
CA VAL A 101 4.49 -5.27 -28.41
C VAL A 101 3.80 -4.36 -27.40
N ILE A 102 3.99 -4.64 -26.12
CA ILE A 102 3.45 -3.84 -25.02
C ILE A 102 4.57 -2.92 -24.52
N ASN A 103 4.35 -1.61 -24.62
CA ASN A 103 5.28 -0.57 -24.19
C ASN A 103 4.70 0.22 -23.02
N HIS A 104 5.47 0.36 -21.95
CA HIS A 104 5.17 1.24 -20.83
C HIS A 104 5.89 2.57 -21.03
N LEU A 105 5.16 3.62 -21.41
CA LEU A 105 5.73 4.95 -21.72
C LEU A 105 5.24 5.98 -20.71
N ASN A 106 6.11 6.90 -20.30
CA ASN A 106 5.73 8.07 -19.52
C ASN A 106 4.89 9.03 -20.38
N LYS A 107 3.89 9.68 -19.78
CA LYS A 107 3.11 10.74 -20.48
C LYS A 107 3.96 11.90 -21.00
N ILE A 108 5.14 12.12 -20.41
CA ILE A 108 6.10 13.14 -20.83
C ILE A 108 7.26 12.42 -21.51
N GLY A 109 7.25 12.42 -22.83
CA GLY A 109 8.35 11.89 -23.64
C GLY A 109 9.64 12.65 -23.33
N ARG A 110 10.58 11.94 -22.70
CA ARG A 110 12.02 12.18 -22.83
C ARG A 110 12.68 10.85 -23.13
#